data_AF-A0A813DCG1-F1
#
_entry.id   AF-A0A813DCG1-F1
#
_cell.length_a   1.000
_cell.length_b   1.000
_cell.length_c   1.000
_cell.angle_alpha   90.00
_cell.angle_beta   90.00
_cell.angle_gamma   90.00
#
_symmetry.space_group_name_H-M   'P 1'
#
loop_
_entity.id
_entity.type
_entity.pdbx_description
1 polymer ?
#
loop_
_entity_poly.entity_id
_entity_poly.type
_entity_poly.pdbx_seq_one_letter_code
_entity_poly.pdbx_strand_id
1 'polypeptide(L)'
;MTLDRGLPQSGTEGCLLLVLPGGLGREPVLRRIVAEVGPVVVLVDRSFAESSKWARPLATGWIEWDSQGGDSSKACWLALSSWLNQPDAPKILGCTTYDEWGIETCAYLCEAGRLGLPYTSLNT
;
A
#
# COMPACT_ATOMS: atom_id res chain seq x y z
N MET A 1 21.03 -31.97 24.26
CA MET A 1 20.37 -30.66 24.34
C MET A 1 19.95 -30.29 22.92
N THR A 2 18.71 -30.60 22.57
CA THR A 2 18.15 -30.33 21.24
C THR A 2 17.60 -28.91 21.27
N LEU A 3 18.20 -28.01 20.50
CA LEU A 3 17.65 -26.67 20.30
C LEU A 3 16.42 -26.83 19.39
N ASP A 4 15.26 -26.79 20.01
CA ASP A 4 13.96 -26.64 19.37
C ASP A 4 13.96 -25.26 18.68
N ARG A 5 14.42 -25.21 17.43
CA ARG A 5 14.22 -24.05 16.56
C ARG A 5 12.75 -24.06 16.19
N GLY A 6 11.93 -23.44 17.03
CA GLY A 6 10.55 -23.13 16.70
C GLY A 6 10.50 -22.56 15.29
N LEU A 7 9.83 -23.28 14.39
CA LEU A 7 9.49 -22.79 13.06
C LEU A 7 8.81 -21.43 13.23
N PRO A 8 9.14 -20.42 12.40
CA PRO A 8 8.37 -19.19 12.40
C PRO A 8 6.91 -19.57 12.15
N GLN A 9 6.06 -19.29 13.12
CA GLN A 9 4.62 -19.42 12.97
C GLN A 9 4.25 -18.57 11.75
N SER A 10 3.62 -19.21 10.76
CA SER A 10 3.05 -18.56 9.58
C SER A 10 1.88 -17.68 10.00
N GLY A 11 2.16 -16.59 10.72
CA GLY A 11 1.30 -15.43 10.75
C GLY A 11 1.38 -14.80 9.36
N THR A 12 0.24 -14.40 8.81
CA THR A 12 0.17 -13.64 7.56
C THR A 12 1.18 -12.49 7.63
N GLU A 13 2.27 -12.60 6.85
CA GLU A 13 3.28 -11.55 6.77
C GLU A 13 2.57 -10.26 6.36
N GLY A 14 2.66 -9.24 7.21
CA GLY A 14 2.07 -7.94 6.90
C GLY A 14 2.83 -7.26 5.76
N CYS A 15 2.21 -6.28 5.12
CA CYS A 15 2.79 -5.58 3.98
C CYS A 15 2.77 -4.06 4.16
N LEU A 16 3.62 -3.40 3.38
CA LEU A 16 3.59 -1.95 3.21
C LEU A 16 2.62 -1.60 2.07
N LEU A 17 1.76 -0.61 2.29
CA LEU A 17 0.94 -0.01 1.25
C LEU A 17 1.68 1.15 0.59
N LEU A 18 2.00 1.03 -0.69
CA LEU A 18 2.54 2.10 -1.51
C LEU A 18 1.41 2.75 -2.32
N VAL A 19 1.09 3.99 -1.99
CA VAL A 19 0.11 4.82 -2.70
C VAL A 19 0.81 5.59 -3.81
N LEU A 20 0.27 5.53 -5.03
CA LEU A 20 0.77 6.24 -6.21
C LEU A 20 2.29 6.08 -6.40
N PRO A 21 2.76 4.95 -6.96
CA PRO A 21 4.20 4.68 -7.08
C PRO A 21 4.91 5.65 -8.06
N GLY A 22 4.16 6.41 -8.86
CA GLY A 22 4.70 7.41 -9.78
C GLY A 22 5.43 6.78 -10.98
N GLY A 23 6.34 7.55 -11.58
CA GLY A 23 7.07 7.12 -12.79
C GLY A 23 8.26 6.18 -12.54
N LEU A 24 8.76 5.58 -13.62
CA LEU A 24 9.83 4.56 -13.63
C LEU A 24 11.10 4.94 -12.85
N GLY A 25 11.42 6.24 -12.74
CA GLY A 25 12.59 6.71 -11.98
C GLY A 25 12.59 6.32 -10.50
N ARG A 26 11.46 5.87 -9.95
CA ARG A 26 11.34 5.38 -8.57
C ARG A 26 11.63 3.89 -8.41
N GLU A 27 11.83 3.14 -9.49
CA GLU A 27 12.06 1.69 -9.44
C GLU A 27 13.20 1.26 -8.50
N PRO A 28 14.39 1.91 -8.50
CA PRO A 28 15.46 1.52 -7.58
C PRO A 28 15.06 1.62 -6.10
N VAL A 29 14.18 2.58 -5.76
CA VAL A 29 13.68 2.76 -4.40
C VAL A 29 12.73 1.63 -4.03
N LEU A 30 11.78 1.28 -4.91
CA LEU A 30 10.84 0.19 -4.66
C LEU A 30 11.57 -1.16 -4.50
N ARG A 31 12.56 -1.45 -5.35
CA ARG A 31 13.39 -2.66 -5.24
C ARG A 31 14.06 -2.75 -3.87
N ARG A 32 14.58 -1.63 -3.37
CA ARG A 32 15.23 -1.58 -2.05
C ARG A 32 14.24 -1.78 -0.91
N ILE A 33 13.07 -1.15 -0.98
CA ILE A 33 12.00 -1.35 0.02
C ILE A 33 11.57 -2.82 0.06
N VAL A 34 11.33 -3.45 -1.10
CA VAL A 34 10.93 -4.87 -1.15
C VAL A 34 12.01 -5.77 -0.55
N ALA A 35 13.29 -5.47 -0.78
CA ALA A 35 14.40 -6.27 -0.27
C ALA A 35 14.67 -6.07 1.24
N GLU A 36 14.50 -4.85 1.76
CA GLU A 36 14.90 -4.49 3.13
C GLU A 36 13.73 -4.42 4.13
N VAL A 37 12.52 -4.11 3.65
CA VAL A 37 11.33 -3.92 4.49
C VAL A 37 10.35 -5.09 4.33
N GLY A 38 10.13 -5.56 3.11
CA GLY A 38 9.28 -6.72 2.82
C GLY A 38 8.20 -6.46 1.77
N PRO A 39 7.13 -7.27 1.73
CA PRO A 39 6.07 -7.21 0.71
C PRO A 39 5.44 -5.82 0.58
N VAL A 40 5.24 -5.39 -0.67
CA VAL A 40 4.59 -4.11 -0.99
C VAL A 40 3.31 -4.36 -1.79
N VAL A 41 2.20 -3.79 -1.33
CA VAL A 41 0.96 -3.68 -2.10
C VAL A 41 0.91 -2.28 -2.70
N VAL A 42 0.65 -2.20 -3.99
CA VAL A 42 0.47 -0.91 -4.68
C VAL A 42 -1.00 -0.56 -4.75
N LEU A 43 -1.32 0.67 -4.36
CA LEU A 43 -2.63 1.30 -4.53
C LEU A 43 -2.45 2.46 -5.49
N VAL A 44 -3.15 2.43 -6.62
CA VAL A 44 -2.99 3.44 -7.69
C VAL A 44 -4.32 3.88 -8.28
N ASP A 45 -4.42 5.17 -8.60
CA ASP A 45 -5.55 5.66 -9.39
C ASP A 45 -5.46 5.12 -10.81
N ARG A 46 -6.59 4.74 -11.40
CA ARG A 46 -6.65 4.22 -12.77
C ARG A 46 -6.02 5.18 -13.79
N SER A 47 -6.12 6.50 -13.58
CA SER A 47 -5.49 7.51 -14.43
C SER A 47 -3.95 7.47 -14.40
N PHE A 48 -3.34 6.95 -13.34
CA PHE A 48 -1.90 6.78 -13.18
C PHE A 48 -1.42 5.33 -13.38
N ALA A 49 -2.33 4.37 -13.64
CA ALA A 49 -1.99 2.96 -13.70
C ALA A 49 -0.95 2.63 -14.79
N GLU A 50 -1.04 3.28 -15.96
CA GLU A 50 -0.14 3.04 -17.09
C GLU A 50 1.28 3.56 -16.82
N SER A 51 1.41 4.78 -16.29
CA SER A 51 2.72 5.35 -15.91
C SER A 51 3.36 4.62 -14.72
N SER A 52 2.54 3.94 -13.92
CA SER A 52 2.93 3.18 -12.73
C SER A 52 3.19 1.69 -12.98
N LYS A 53 2.91 1.17 -14.19
CA LYS A 53 2.90 -0.27 -14.47
C LYS A 53 4.23 -0.99 -14.21
N TRP A 54 5.34 -0.24 -14.21
CA TRP A 54 6.67 -0.74 -13.89
C TRP A 54 6.77 -1.31 -12.47
N ALA A 55 5.90 -0.89 -11.55
CA ALA A 55 5.88 -1.37 -10.16
C ALA A 55 5.18 -2.74 -10.01
N ARG A 56 4.31 -3.13 -10.97
CA ARG A 56 3.59 -4.42 -10.94
C ARG A 56 4.48 -5.65 -10.67
N PRO A 57 5.63 -5.86 -11.36
CA PRO A 57 6.48 -7.02 -11.11
C PRO A 57 7.16 -7.03 -9.73
N LEU A 58 7.14 -5.91 -9.01
CA LEU A 58 7.74 -5.79 -7.67
C LEU A 58 6.69 -5.85 -6.54
N ALA A 59 5.42 -5.68 -6.88
CA ALA A 59 4.33 -5.64 -5.91
C ALA A 59 3.76 -7.04 -5.66
N THR A 60 3.40 -7.34 -4.42
CA THR A 60 2.68 -8.56 -4.05
C THR A 60 1.17 -8.41 -4.20
N GLY A 61 0.68 -7.17 -4.28
CA GLY A 61 -0.71 -6.84 -4.56
C GLY A 61 -0.82 -5.56 -5.37
N TRP A 62 -1.89 -5.46 -6.17
CA TRP A 62 -2.16 -4.29 -7.01
C TRP A 62 -3.64 -3.94 -6.93
N ILE A 63 -3.92 -2.73 -6.45
CA ILE A 63 -5.27 -2.22 -6.22
C ILE A 63 -5.41 -0.96 -7.07
N GLU A 64 -6.45 -0.94 -7.90
CA GLU A 64 -6.82 0.25 -8.67
C GLU A 64 -8.09 0.85 -8.11
N TRP A 65 -8.13 2.17 -7.99
CA TRP A 65 -9.39 2.90 -7.78
C TRP A 65 -9.64 3.85 -8.94
N ASP A 66 -10.87 4.31 -9.07
CA ASP A 66 -11.27 5.28 -10.08
C ASP A 66 -11.66 6.60 -9.38
N SER A 67 -10.92 7.67 -9.62
CA SER A 67 -11.27 9.02 -9.15
C SER A 67 -12.30 9.73 -10.03
N GLN A 68 -12.60 9.19 -11.22
CA GLN A 68 -13.55 9.82 -12.14
C GLN A 68 -14.99 9.62 -11.63
N GLY A 69 -15.61 10.71 -11.18
CA GLY A 69 -17.05 10.75 -10.91
C GLY A 69 -17.48 10.91 -9.45
N GLY A 70 -16.61 11.35 -8.55
CA GLY A 70 -17.02 11.67 -7.17
C GLY A 70 -15.89 11.98 -6.21
N ASP A 71 -16.14 11.71 -4.92
CA ASP A 71 -15.15 11.80 -3.84
C ASP A 71 -14.07 10.72 -4.04
N SER A 72 -12.92 11.13 -4.58
CA SER A 72 -11.79 10.25 -4.86
C SER A 72 -11.27 9.54 -3.61
N SER A 73 -11.27 10.20 -2.44
CA SER A 73 -10.78 9.61 -1.20
C SER A 73 -11.69 8.47 -0.74
N LYS A 74 -13.01 8.67 -0.86
CA LYS A 74 -13.99 7.61 -0.61
C LYS A 74 -13.86 6.45 -1.60
N ALA A 75 -13.69 6.72 -2.89
CA ALA A 75 -13.51 5.68 -3.90
C ALA A 75 -12.22 4.86 -3.64
N CYS A 76 -11.13 5.53 -3.29
CA CYS A 76 -9.88 4.92 -2.88
C CYS A 76 -10.05 4.01 -1.66
N TRP A 77 -10.74 4.47 -0.62
CA TRP A 77 -11.03 3.64 0.55
C TRP A 77 -11.91 2.43 0.22
N LEU A 78 -12.93 2.59 -0.63
CA LEU A 78 -13.78 1.47 -1.03
C LEU A 78 -12.99 0.40 -1.79
N ALA A 79 -12.10 0.79 -2.69
CA ALA A 79 -11.22 -0.15 -3.39
C ALA A 79 -10.29 -0.90 -2.42
N LEU A 80 -9.61 -0.17 -1.53
CA LEU A 80 -8.71 -0.77 -0.54
C LEU A 80 -9.45 -1.68 0.44
N SER A 81 -10.54 -1.21 1.03
CA SER A 81 -11.32 -1.99 2.01
C SER A 81 -11.97 -3.22 1.39
N SER A 82 -12.43 -3.14 0.13
CA SER A 82 -12.90 -4.32 -0.61
C SER A 82 -11.79 -5.36 -0.79
N TRP A 83 -10.57 -4.92 -1.09
CA TRP A 83 -9.41 -5.79 -1.19
C TRP A 83 -9.02 -6.40 0.16
N LEU A 84 -9.03 -5.59 1.23
CA LEU A 84 -8.70 -6.04 2.60
C LEU A 84 -9.71 -7.03 3.19
N ASN A 85 -10.94 -7.06 2.68
CA ASN A 85 -11.97 -8.02 3.11
C ASN A 85 -11.79 -9.42 2.48
N GLN A 86 -10.78 -9.63 1.62
CA GLN A 86 -10.49 -10.95 1.08
C GLN A 86 -9.84 -11.83 2.17
N PRO A 87 -10.13 -13.15 2.22
CA PRO A 87 -9.66 -14.04 3.29
C PRO A 87 -8.13 -14.05 3.48
N ASP A 88 -7.39 -13.89 2.38
CA ASP A 88 -5.93 -13.96 2.34
C ASP A 88 -5.26 -12.57 2.27
N ALA A 89 -6.03 -11.49 2.48
CA ALA A 89 -5.48 -10.15 2.44
C ALA A 89 -4.47 -9.95 3.59
N PRO A 90 -3.21 -9.58 3.31
CA PRO A 90 -2.23 -9.30 4.34
C PRO A 90 -2.62 -8.07 5.16
N LYS A 91 -2.19 -8.04 6.42
CA LYS A 91 -2.33 -6.86 7.26
C LYS A 91 -1.45 -5.73 6.73
N ILE A 92 -2.01 -4.54 6.55
CA ILE A 92 -1.24 -3.34 6.23
C ILE A 92 -0.53 -2.86 7.50
N LEU A 93 0.79 -2.80 7.47
CA LEU A 93 1.64 -2.37 8.60
C LEU A 93 2.11 -0.92 8.49
N GLY A 94 2.04 -0.35 7.29
CA GLY A 94 2.43 1.02 7.01
C GLY A 94 1.84 1.48 5.68
N CYS A 95 1.77 2.79 5.50
CA CYS A 95 1.27 3.43 4.29
C CYS A 95 2.25 4.54 3.89
N THR A 96 2.66 4.58 2.62
CA THR A 96 3.64 5.53 2.14
C THR A 96 3.39 5.92 0.68
N THR A 97 4.02 7.00 0.24
CA THR A 97 4.00 7.53 -1.14
C THR A 97 5.38 8.11 -1.47
N TYR A 98 5.73 8.17 -2.75
CA TYR A 98 6.86 8.97 -3.24
C TYR A 98 6.42 10.35 -3.78
N ASP A 99 5.12 10.49 -4.01
CA ASP A 99 4.52 11.57 -4.76
C ASP A 99 3.67 12.45 -3.84
N GLU A 100 3.72 13.75 -4.09
CA GLU A 100 2.94 14.76 -3.37
C GLU A 100 1.43 14.51 -3.50
N TRP A 101 0.98 13.98 -4.64
CA TRP A 101 -0.44 13.62 -4.84
C TRP A 101 -0.89 12.46 -3.96
N GLY A 102 0.04 11.61 -3.50
CA GLY A 102 -0.26 10.51 -2.60
C GLY A 102 -0.31 10.90 -1.13
N ILE A 103 0.17 12.10 -0.75
CA ILE A 103 0.31 12.50 0.66
C ILE A 103 -1.08 12.61 1.31
N GLU A 104 -2.00 13.30 0.66
CA GLU A 104 -3.38 13.46 1.14
C GLU A 104 -4.09 12.10 1.23
N THR A 105 -3.92 11.26 0.21
CA THR A 105 -4.47 9.90 0.21
C THR A 105 -3.88 9.05 1.33
N CYS A 106 -2.57 9.10 1.59
CA CYS A 106 -1.95 8.39 2.71
C CYS A 106 -2.50 8.86 4.06
N ALA A 107 -2.56 10.18 4.28
CA ALA A 107 -3.06 10.75 5.53
C ALA A 107 -4.52 10.33 5.77
N TYR A 108 -5.36 10.44 4.74
CA TYR A 108 -6.73 9.93 4.76
C TYR A 108 -6.74 8.44 5.14
N LEU A 109 -6.08 7.56 4.38
CA LEU A 109 -6.15 6.12 4.64
C LEU A 109 -5.67 5.70 6.05
N CYS A 110 -4.74 6.45 6.66
CA CYS A 110 -4.19 6.13 7.97
C CYS A 110 -5.09 6.45 9.17
N GLU A 111 -6.15 7.25 9.01
CA GLU A 111 -7.06 7.60 10.09
C GLU A 111 -7.58 6.39 10.89
N ALA A 112 -7.90 6.60 12.19
CA ALA A 112 -8.31 5.55 13.13
C ALA A 112 -9.53 4.73 12.69
N GLY A 113 -10.44 5.31 11.90
CA GLY A 113 -11.61 4.62 11.33
C GLY A 113 -11.33 3.83 10.06
N ARG A 114 -10.08 3.79 9.60
CA ARG A 114 -9.63 3.13 8.36
C ARG A 114 -8.51 2.16 8.67
N LEU A 115 -7.25 2.49 8.34
CA LEU A 115 -6.10 1.62 8.64
C LEU A 115 -5.63 1.75 10.09
N GLY A 116 -5.92 2.85 10.78
CA GLY A 116 -5.48 3.09 12.16
C GLY A 116 -3.96 3.04 12.33
N LEU A 117 -3.23 3.62 11.38
CA LEU A 117 -1.77 3.65 11.36
C LEU A 117 -1.26 5.00 11.88
N PRO A 118 -0.05 5.06 12.48
CA PRO A 118 0.60 6.34 12.78
C PRO A 118 0.79 7.15 11.50
N TYR A 119 0.41 8.43 11.52
CA TYR A 119 0.53 9.34 10.38
C TYR A 119 0.70 10.79 10.84
N THR A 120 1.18 11.64 9.93
CA THR A 120 1.16 13.09 10.11
C THR A 120 -0.17 13.63 9.60
N SER A 121 -0.98 14.21 10.49
CA SER A 121 -2.23 14.86 10.10
C SER A 121 -1.97 16.09 9.25
N LEU A 122 -2.79 16.29 8.22
CA LEU A 122 -2.76 17.50 7.42
C LEU A 122 -3.65 18.54 8.11
N ASN A 123 -3.05 19.67 8.50
CA ASN A 123 -3.82 20.82 8.96
C ASN A 123 -4.37 21.53 7.71
N THR A 124 -5.60 21.19 7.33
CA THR A 124 -6.37 21.90 6.29
C THR A 124 -7.33 22.88 6.92
#